data_AF-A0AA35R374-F1
#
_entry.id   AF-A0AA35R374-F1
#
_cell.length_a   1.000
_cell.length_b   1.000
_cell.length_c   1.000
_cell.angle_alpha   90.00
_cell.angle_beta   90.00
_cell.angle_gamma   90.00
#
_symmetry.space_group_name_H-M   'P 1'
#
loop_
_entity.id
_entity.type
_entity.pdbx_description
1 polymer ?
#
loop_
_entity_poly.entity_id
_entity_poly.type
_entity_poly.pdbx_seq_one_letter_code
_entity_poly.pdbx_strand_id
1 'polypeptide(L)'
;MEEIVVRRVAELQFRPRRPEPVPVSVLEEGPPVKMNTAAVLREGARVQNELLLQEKRLASLEAGEKDSGEFTRWQEDMKQREAAERETEVERRHLEARLSYEDAIIAKESHLRHVQQRAQAMKEESQSLMQAYFAEREEERREMRRLVEAAAGQNAAKEARAQLQAMKKSIVEAVSEESRSLMARALEEAEEEMQCKAELIRQIRAMERVHVPRTKLVDLTQTGGQGLLVEMSVAELRERLGLLRVAEAQEEERRRRDIATSKQAKERLISETKESISRHRQEKSKETLNRCDL
;
A
#
# COMPACT_ATOMS: atom_id res chain seq x y z
N MET A 1 16.55 -31.69 24.75
CA MET A 1 15.53 -31.16 23.80
C MET A 1 16.19 -30.37 22.67
N GLU A 2 17.16 -29.50 22.97
CA GLU A 2 17.90 -28.71 21.95
C GLU A 2 18.65 -29.58 20.92
N GLU A 3 19.27 -30.70 21.34
CA GLU A 3 19.98 -31.60 20.42
C GLU A 3 19.07 -32.26 19.36
N ILE A 4 17.81 -32.52 19.71
CA ILE A 4 16.83 -33.11 18.80
C ILE A 4 16.37 -32.09 17.76
N VAL A 5 16.27 -30.82 18.17
CA VAL A 5 15.92 -29.70 17.28
C VAL A 5 17.07 -29.43 16.30
N VAL A 6 18.31 -29.42 16.78
CA VAL A 6 19.51 -29.22 15.93
C VAL A 6 19.64 -30.33 14.89
N ARG A 7 19.41 -31.61 15.26
CA ARG A 7 19.40 -32.73 14.28
C ARG A 7 18.30 -32.59 13.23
N ARG A 8 17.08 -32.25 13.63
CA ARG A 8 15.98 -32.04 12.68
C ARG A 8 16.23 -30.87 11.73
N VAL A 9 16.83 -29.79 12.20
CA VAL A 9 17.19 -28.64 11.36
C VAL A 9 18.31 -29.01 10.37
N ALA A 10 19.26 -29.86 10.78
CA ALA A 10 20.31 -30.37 9.89
C ALA A 10 19.76 -31.29 8.78
N GLU A 11 18.76 -32.12 9.08
CA GLU A 11 18.08 -32.99 8.11
C GLU A 11 17.20 -32.20 7.11
N LEU A 12 16.79 -30.98 7.45
CA LEU A 12 15.95 -30.10 6.62
C LEU A 12 16.74 -29.19 5.65
N GLN A 13 18.01 -29.50 5.35
CA GLN A 13 18.79 -28.75 4.37
C GLN A 13 18.44 -29.16 2.93
N PHE A 14 17.35 -28.60 2.39
CA PHE A 14 17.07 -28.68 0.96
C PHE A 14 18.15 -27.92 0.17
N ARG A 15 18.99 -28.65 -0.55
CA ARG A 15 19.94 -28.09 -1.52
C ARG A 15 19.34 -28.23 -2.92
N PRO A 16 18.70 -27.18 -3.47
CA PRO A 16 18.18 -27.26 -4.83
C PRO A 16 19.33 -27.56 -5.80
N ARG A 17 19.17 -28.58 -6.66
CA ARG A 17 20.09 -28.78 -7.78
C ARG A 17 20.03 -27.53 -8.64
N ARG A 18 21.15 -26.82 -8.75
CA ARG A 18 21.26 -25.72 -9.71
C ARG A 18 21.13 -26.32 -11.11
N PRO A 19 20.34 -25.72 -12.01
CA PRO A 19 20.31 -26.16 -13.40
C PRO A 19 21.73 -26.14 -13.94
N GLU A 20 22.15 -27.23 -14.58
CA GLU A 20 23.40 -27.22 -15.33
C GLU A 20 23.27 -26.17 -16.45
N PRO A 21 24.29 -25.33 -16.66
CA PRO A 21 24.27 -24.39 -17.75
C PRO A 21 24.14 -25.16 -19.07
N VAL A 22 23.19 -24.74 -19.91
CA VAL A 22 22.99 -25.34 -21.23
C VAL A 22 24.32 -25.24 -22.00
N PRO A 23 24.81 -26.34 -22.62
CA PRO A 23 26.04 -26.30 -23.39
C PRO A 23 25.97 -25.20 -24.46
N VAL A 24 27.03 -24.40 -24.58
CA VAL A 24 27.10 -23.23 -25.48
C VAL A 24 26.82 -23.62 -26.94
N SER A 25 27.17 -24.84 -27.34
CA SER A 25 26.87 -25.40 -28.66
C SER A 25 25.38 -25.45 -29.01
N VAL A 26 24.49 -25.55 -28.01
CA VAL A 26 23.03 -25.53 -28.22
C VAL A 26 22.49 -24.10 -28.36
N LEU A 27 23.23 -23.11 -27.87
CA LEU A 27 22.86 -21.69 -27.96
C LEU A 27 23.33 -21.05 -29.28
N GLU A 28 24.45 -21.49 -29.83
CA GLU A 28 25.01 -20.97 -31.08
C GLU A 28 24.23 -21.45 -32.31
N GLU A 29 23.75 -22.70 -32.30
CA GLU A 29 22.96 -23.29 -33.38
C GLU A 29 21.51 -23.49 -32.92
N GLY A 30 20.80 -22.38 -32.67
CA GLY A 30 19.35 -22.42 -32.52
C GLY A 30 18.70 -23.15 -33.72
N PRO A 31 17.61 -23.91 -33.51
CA PRO A 31 17.01 -24.70 -34.59
C PRO A 31 16.67 -23.81 -35.79
N PRO A 32 16.86 -24.28 -37.04
CA PRO A 32 16.60 -23.48 -38.22
C PRO A 32 15.13 -23.05 -38.22
N VAL A 33 14.86 -21.80 -37.84
CA VAL A 33 13.50 -21.27 -37.75
C VAL A 33 12.98 -21.15 -39.17
N LYS A 34 12.11 -22.08 -39.57
CA LYS A 34 11.40 -22.01 -40.85
C LYS A 34 10.60 -20.70 -40.89
N MET A 35 11.06 -19.76 -41.71
CA MET A 35 10.44 -18.46 -41.88
C MET A 35 9.10 -18.61 -42.62
N ASN A 36 8.02 -18.80 -41.86
CA ASN A 36 6.65 -18.68 -42.35
C ASN A 36 6.36 -17.21 -42.69
N THR A 37 5.37 -16.94 -43.55
CA THR A 37 4.97 -15.57 -43.95
C THR A 37 4.76 -14.63 -42.77
N ALA A 38 4.04 -15.09 -41.73
CA ALA A 38 3.82 -14.29 -40.52
C ALA A 38 5.11 -14.03 -39.72
N ALA A 39 6.11 -14.93 -39.78
CA ALA A 39 7.39 -14.72 -39.12
C ALA A 39 8.21 -13.65 -39.85
N VAL A 40 8.24 -13.71 -41.19
CA VAL A 40 8.89 -12.68 -42.04
C VAL A 40 8.29 -11.31 -41.77
N LEU A 41 6.96 -11.17 -41.80
CA LEU A 41 6.32 -9.88 -41.59
C LEU A 41 6.54 -9.32 -40.18
N ARG A 42 6.50 -10.17 -39.14
CA ARG A 42 6.79 -9.74 -37.76
C ARG A 42 8.23 -9.26 -37.59
N GLU A 43 9.18 -9.99 -38.15
CA GLU A 43 10.58 -9.57 -38.10
C GLU A 43 10.82 -8.32 -38.93
N GLY A 44 10.22 -8.22 -40.12
CA GLY A 44 10.28 -7.02 -40.96
C GLY A 44 9.74 -5.79 -40.24
N ALA A 45 8.60 -5.91 -39.56
CA ALA A 45 8.04 -4.83 -38.74
C ALA A 45 8.97 -4.46 -37.57
N ARG A 46 9.61 -5.43 -36.92
CA ARG A 46 10.61 -5.16 -35.88
C ARG A 46 11.79 -4.36 -36.44
N VAL A 47 12.35 -4.79 -37.56
CA VAL A 47 13.47 -4.10 -38.23
C VAL A 47 13.07 -2.68 -38.62
N GLN A 48 11.89 -2.49 -39.22
CA GLN A 48 11.38 -1.16 -39.56
C GLN A 48 11.23 -0.27 -38.32
N ASN A 49 10.70 -0.80 -37.21
CA ASN A 49 10.59 -0.05 -35.96
C ASN A 49 11.95 0.33 -35.38
N GLU A 50 12.94 -0.55 -35.45
CA GLU A 50 14.32 -0.25 -35.04
C GLU A 50 14.92 0.88 -35.90
N LEU A 51 14.76 0.81 -37.22
CA LEU A 51 15.22 1.86 -38.14
C LEU A 51 14.53 3.19 -37.86
N LEU A 52 13.20 3.20 -37.67
CA LEU A 52 12.45 4.41 -37.32
C LEU A 52 12.91 5.01 -35.98
N LEU A 53 13.25 4.18 -35.00
CA LEU A 53 13.79 4.66 -33.73
C LEU A 53 15.17 5.27 -33.90
N GLN A 54 16.03 4.65 -34.72
CA GLN A 54 17.34 5.19 -35.05
C GLN A 54 17.22 6.50 -35.84
N GLU A 55 16.33 6.59 -36.82
CA GLU A 55 16.04 7.82 -37.56
C GLU A 55 15.57 8.93 -36.64
N LYS A 56 14.64 8.64 -35.72
CA LYS A 56 14.19 9.61 -34.71
C LYS A 56 15.34 10.05 -33.81
N ARG A 57 16.17 9.13 -33.36
CA ARG A 57 17.34 9.44 -32.54
C ARG A 57 18.32 10.34 -33.30
N LEU A 58 18.58 10.05 -34.56
CA LEU A 58 19.43 10.90 -35.43
C LEU A 58 18.81 12.28 -35.62
N ALA A 59 17.51 12.36 -35.93
CA ALA A 59 16.80 13.64 -36.07
C ALA A 59 16.83 14.48 -34.79
N SER A 60 16.68 13.84 -33.63
CA SER A 60 16.86 14.48 -32.31
C SER A 60 18.26 15.06 -32.13
N LEU A 61 19.29 14.29 -32.47
CA LEU A 61 20.68 14.74 -32.40
C LEU A 61 20.96 15.89 -33.39
N GLU A 62 20.40 15.80 -34.61
CA GLU A 62 20.47 16.88 -35.62
C GLU A 62 19.77 18.16 -35.14
N ALA A 63 18.67 18.03 -34.39
CA ALA A 63 17.97 19.15 -33.75
C ALA A 63 18.75 19.74 -32.55
N GLY A 64 19.90 19.16 -32.18
CA GLY A 64 20.74 19.64 -31.09
C GLY A 64 20.37 19.08 -29.71
N GLU A 65 19.61 18.00 -29.64
CA GLU A 65 19.34 17.32 -28.37
C GLU A 65 20.66 16.77 -27.78
N LYS A 66 20.93 17.08 -26.51
CA LYS A 66 22.13 16.60 -25.80
C LYS A 66 21.85 15.21 -25.22
N ASP A 67 22.86 14.33 -25.24
CA ASP A 67 22.73 12.99 -24.66
C ASP A 67 22.38 13.06 -23.17
N SER A 68 21.22 12.50 -22.80
CA SER A 68 20.74 12.42 -21.41
C SER A 68 21.38 11.28 -20.62
N GLY A 69 22.26 10.49 -21.24
CA GLY A 69 22.99 9.38 -20.63
C GLY A 69 23.80 9.77 -19.39
N GLU A 70 24.45 10.94 -19.40
CA GLU A 70 25.22 11.39 -18.22
C GLU A 70 24.32 11.76 -17.05
N PHE A 71 23.20 12.45 -17.32
CA PHE A 71 22.24 12.85 -16.31
C PHE A 71 21.53 11.63 -15.69
N THR A 72 21.16 10.66 -16.49
CA THR A 72 20.54 9.41 -16.02
C THR A 72 21.49 8.60 -15.15
N ARG A 73 22.76 8.43 -15.57
CA ARG A 73 23.79 7.78 -14.75
C ARG A 73 24.03 8.49 -13.42
N TRP A 74 24.12 9.83 -13.46
CA TRP A 74 24.24 10.63 -12.24
C TRP A 74 23.03 10.44 -11.31
N GLN A 75 21.82 10.41 -11.86
CA GLN A 75 20.60 10.21 -11.09
C GLN A 75 20.55 8.82 -10.45
N GLU A 76 21.03 7.78 -11.16
CA GLU A 76 21.17 6.43 -10.61
C GLU A 76 22.22 6.36 -9.50
N ASP A 77 23.39 6.96 -9.70
CA ASP A 77 24.45 7.05 -8.69
C ASP A 77 23.96 7.78 -7.41
N MET A 78 23.25 8.89 -7.57
CA MET A 78 22.65 9.60 -6.44
C MET A 78 21.63 8.75 -5.67
N LYS A 79 20.76 8.01 -6.37
CA LYS A 79 19.81 7.10 -5.71
C LYS A 79 20.52 5.99 -4.94
N GLN A 80 21.61 5.45 -5.48
CA GLN A 80 22.40 4.42 -4.82
C GLN A 80 23.08 4.95 -3.57
N ARG A 81 23.67 6.16 -3.65
CA ARG A 81 24.29 6.83 -2.50
C ARG A 81 23.27 7.11 -1.39
N GLU A 82 22.13 7.68 -1.73
CA GLU A 82 21.07 7.92 -0.75
C GLU A 82 20.55 6.63 -0.11
N ALA A 83 20.46 5.52 -0.86
CA ALA A 83 20.07 4.24 -0.31
C ALA A 83 21.10 3.72 0.71
N ALA A 84 22.39 3.78 0.37
CA ALA A 84 23.47 3.39 1.27
C ALA A 84 23.52 4.28 2.53
N GLU A 85 23.34 5.59 2.39
CA GLU A 85 23.26 6.51 3.52
C GLU A 85 22.09 6.17 4.45
N ARG A 86 20.92 5.84 3.91
CA ARG A 86 19.77 5.42 4.73
C ARG A 86 20.04 4.11 5.47
N GLU A 87 20.66 3.13 4.83
CA GLU A 87 21.03 1.86 5.46
C GLU A 87 21.99 2.10 6.64
N THR A 88 23.05 2.88 6.43
CA THR A 88 24.01 3.21 7.49
C THR A 88 23.38 4.02 8.62
N GLU A 89 22.44 4.93 8.32
CA GLU A 89 21.73 5.69 9.36
C GLU A 89 20.80 4.80 10.21
N VAL A 90 20.12 3.83 9.58
CA VAL A 90 19.30 2.86 10.31
C VAL A 90 20.17 2.02 11.25
N GLU A 91 21.31 1.53 10.77
CA GLU A 91 22.27 0.79 11.60
C GLU A 91 22.79 1.64 12.76
N ARG A 92 23.15 2.90 12.49
CA ARG A 92 23.59 3.86 13.52
C ARG A 92 22.53 4.05 14.60
N ARG A 93 21.28 4.33 14.21
CA ARG A 93 20.16 4.50 15.14
C ARG A 93 19.89 3.24 15.97
N HIS A 94 20.03 2.07 15.37
CA HIS A 94 19.86 0.80 16.08
C HIS A 94 20.96 0.59 17.13
N LEU A 95 22.20 0.91 16.81
CA LEU A 95 23.32 0.88 17.77
C LEU A 95 23.13 1.91 18.90
N GLU A 96 22.73 3.14 18.56
CA GLU A 96 22.41 4.20 19.54
C GLU A 96 21.29 3.76 20.49
N ALA A 97 20.24 3.13 19.97
CA ALA A 97 19.14 2.61 20.80
C ALA A 97 19.62 1.50 21.76
N ARG A 98 20.51 0.61 21.31
CA ARG A 98 21.11 -0.42 22.17
C ARG A 98 21.97 0.18 23.26
N LEU A 99 22.82 1.15 22.93
CA LEU A 99 23.64 1.86 23.92
C LEU A 99 22.77 2.58 24.96
N SER A 100 21.73 3.28 24.51
CA SER A 100 20.79 3.95 25.42
C SER A 100 20.09 2.98 26.37
N TYR A 101 19.77 1.77 25.91
CA TYR A 101 19.18 0.73 26.76
C TYR A 101 20.16 0.24 27.84
N GLU A 102 21.41 -0.04 27.46
CA GLU A 102 22.46 -0.43 28.42
C GLU A 102 22.72 0.69 29.44
N ASP A 103 22.81 1.95 28.99
CA ASP A 103 22.99 3.11 29.88
C ASP A 103 21.83 3.25 30.87
N ALA A 104 20.59 2.98 30.45
CA ALA A 104 19.43 3.00 31.33
C ALA A 104 19.48 1.88 32.40
N ILE A 105 19.99 0.70 32.04
CA ILE A 105 20.20 -0.40 33.00
C ILE A 105 21.26 0.01 34.04
N ILE A 106 22.41 0.52 33.58
CA ILE A 106 23.49 0.95 34.46
C ILE A 106 23.02 2.07 35.41
N ALA A 107 22.28 3.04 34.89
CA ALA A 107 21.70 4.12 35.70
C ALA A 107 20.74 3.58 36.77
N LYS A 108 19.88 2.61 36.41
CA LYS A 108 18.97 1.96 37.35
C LYS A 108 19.73 1.19 38.45
N GLU A 109 20.75 0.43 38.08
CA GLU A 109 21.59 -0.28 39.05
C GLU A 109 22.29 0.68 40.01
N SER A 110 22.90 1.75 39.48
CA SER A 110 23.53 2.79 40.29
C SER A 110 22.53 3.40 41.27
N HIS A 111 21.33 3.75 40.79
CA HIS A 111 20.28 4.29 41.64
C HIS A 111 19.86 3.31 42.76
N LEU A 112 19.66 2.04 42.43
CA LEU A 112 19.33 1.01 43.42
C LEU A 112 20.43 0.87 44.48
N ARG A 113 21.71 0.88 44.07
CA ARG A 113 22.85 0.85 45.01
C ARG A 113 22.84 2.06 45.94
N HIS A 114 22.59 3.26 45.41
CA HIS A 114 22.47 4.48 46.22
C HIS A 114 21.29 4.42 47.21
N VAL A 115 20.12 3.96 46.77
CA VAL A 115 18.94 3.79 47.64
C VAL A 115 19.23 2.79 48.75
N GLN A 116 19.90 1.67 48.43
CA GLN A 116 20.28 0.66 49.41
C GLN A 116 21.26 1.21 50.47
N GLN A 117 22.30 1.94 50.04
CA GLN A 117 23.24 2.59 50.95
C GLN A 117 22.53 3.61 51.85
N ARG A 118 21.63 4.42 51.29
CA ARG A 118 20.87 5.41 52.08
C ARG A 118 19.93 4.73 53.08
N ALA A 119 19.28 3.63 52.69
CA ALA A 119 18.43 2.86 53.59
C ALA A 119 19.23 2.19 54.72
N GLN A 120 20.48 1.74 54.45
CA GLN A 120 21.38 1.24 55.49
C GLN A 120 21.77 2.36 56.46
N ALA A 121 22.19 3.52 55.96
CA ALA A 121 22.51 4.68 56.80
C ALA A 121 21.32 5.11 57.68
N MET A 122 20.11 5.19 57.12
CA MET A 122 18.90 5.52 57.89
C MET A 122 18.56 4.47 58.96
N LYS A 123 18.84 3.18 58.70
CA LYS A 123 18.67 2.12 59.72
C LYS A 123 19.67 2.29 60.86
N GLU A 124 20.92 2.57 60.55
CA GLU A 124 21.96 2.81 61.55
C GLU A 124 21.65 4.05 62.40
N GLU A 125 21.24 5.16 61.77
CA GLU A 125 20.78 6.37 62.47
C GLU A 125 19.52 6.11 63.31
N SER A 126 18.55 5.37 62.79
CA SER A 126 17.35 5.02 63.56
C SER A 126 17.67 4.12 64.76
N GLN A 127 18.61 3.19 64.62
CA GLN A 127 19.06 2.33 65.71
C GLN A 127 19.77 3.14 66.78
N SER A 128 20.65 4.08 66.41
CA SER A 128 21.33 4.94 67.38
C SER A 128 20.37 5.86 68.13
N LEU A 129 19.40 6.47 67.42
CA LEU A 129 18.34 7.27 68.04
C LEU A 129 17.45 6.44 68.96
N MET A 130 17.10 5.21 68.57
CA MET A 130 16.27 4.32 69.39
C MET A 130 17.02 3.90 70.66
N GLN A 131 18.32 3.62 70.57
CA GLN A 131 19.16 3.34 71.74
C GLN A 131 19.22 4.55 72.69
N ALA A 132 19.41 5.75 72.15
CA ALA A 132 19.39 6.99 72.94
C ALA A 132 18.03 7.21 73.62
N TYR A 133 16.93 7.02 72.89
CA TYR A 133 15.58 7.13 73.43
C TYR A 133 15.30 6.12 74.54
N PHE A 134 15.69 4.85 74.37
CA PHE A 134 15.54 3.85 75.43
C PHE A 134 16.36 4.19 76.67
N ALA A 135 17.55 4.78 76.50
CA ALA A 135 18.35 5.25 77.63
C ALA A 135 17.65 6.40 78.38
N GLU A 136 17.21 7.45 77.66
CA GLU A 136 16.45 8.56 78.25
C GLU A 136 15.18 8.09 78.93
N ARG A 137 14.41 7.19 78.29
CA ARG A 137 13.14 6.71 78.84
C ARG A 137 13.34 5.83 80.07
N GLU A 138 14.44 5.10 80.15
CA GLU A 138 14.83 4.41 81.39
C GLU A 138 15.16 5.41 82.51
N GLU A 139 15.84 6.52 82.20
CA GLU A 139 16.08 7.59 83.17
C GLU A 139 14.78 8.26 83.64
N GLU A 140 13.92 8.67 82.72
CA GLU A 140 12.61 9.25 83.04
C GLU A 140 11.72 8.26 83.80
N ARG A 141 11.75 6.95 83.47
CA ARG A 141 11.02 5.94 84.27
C ARG A 141 11.62 5.79 85.66
N ARG A 142 12.94 5.98 85.85
CA ARG A 142 13.54 6.03 87.20
C ARG A 142 13.06 7.28 87.94
N GLU A 143 13.04 8.44 87.29
CA GLU A 143 12.57 9.69 87.88
C GLU A 143 11.07 9.67 88.19
N MET A 144 10.23 9.20 87.26
CA MET A 144 8.79 9.07 87.45
C MET A 144 8.46 8.01 88.50
N ARG A 145 9.24 6.93 88.63
CA ARG A 145 9.12 6.02 89.79
C ARG A 145 9.34 6.77 91.09
N ARG A 146 10.37 7.62 91.18
CA ARG A 146 10.58 8.50 92.35
C ARG A 146 9.42 9.47 92.58
N LEU A 147 8.84 10.05 91.52
CA LEU A 147 7.73 11.01 91.63
C LEU A 147 6.39 10.37 91.93
N VAL A 148 6.08 9.18 91.41
CA VAL A 148 4.85 8.44 91.71
C VAL A 148 4.88 7.91 93.14
N GLU A 149 6.04 7.47 93.63
CA GLU A 149 6.26 7.25 95.07
C GLU A 149 5.93 8.52 95.88
N ALA A 150 6.17 9.72 95.32
CA ALA A 150 5.85 11.00 95.96
C ALA A 150 4.39 11.50 95.73
N ALA A 151 3.71 11.08 94.66
CA ALA A 151 2.47 11.69 94.16
C ALA A 151 1.24 10.75 94.20
N ALA A 152 1.26 9.68 95.00
CA ALA A 152 0.12 8.75 95.20
C ALA A 152 -1.14 9.38 95.87
N GLY A 153 -1.57 10.58 95.44
CA GLY A 153 -2.87 11.21 95.75
C GLY A 153 -3.66 11.53 94.46
N GLN A 154 -4.84 10.94 94.29
CA GLN A 154 -5.64 10.89 93.04
C GLN A 154 -6.60 12.08 92.84
N ASN A 155 -6.90 12.55 91.58
CA ASN A 155 -8.21 13.17 91.15
C ASN A 155 -8.48 13.60 89.65
N ALA A 156 -7.55 13.66 88.66
CA ALA A 156 -7.76 14.47 87.41
C ALA A 156 -8.24 13.80 86.07
N ALA A 157 -8.66 12.53 86.00
CA ALA A 157 -8.76 11.78 84.72
C ALA A 157 -10.11 11.80 83.94
N LYS A 158 -11.19 12.39 84.44
CA LYS A 158 -12.56 12.11 83.93
C LYS A 158 -13.10 13.09 82.87
N GLU A 159 -12.59 14.31 82.77
CA GLU A 159 -13.28 15.39 82.02
C GLU A 159 -13.04 15.39 80.50
N ALA A 160 -11.95 14.83 80.00
CA ALA A 160 -11.56 14.96 78.59
C ALA A 160 -12.42 14.16 77.56
N ARG A 161 -13.24 13.20 77.98
CA ARG A 161 -13.93 12.27 77.06
C ARG A 161 -15.21 12.83 76.40
N ALA A 162 -15.84 13.85 76.96
CA ALA A 162 -17.19 14.28 76.55
C ALA A 162 -17.24 15.14 75.26
N GLN A 163 -16.19 15.91 74.95
CA GLN A 163 -16.25 16.94 73.91
C GLN A 163 -16.19 16.41 72.46
N LEU A 164 -15.59 15.24 72.23
CA LEU A 164 -15.37 14.69 70.88
C LEU A 164 -16.63 14.18 70.18
N GLN A 165 -17.68 13.85 70.92
CA GLN A 165 -18.87 13.22 70.33
C GLN A 165 -19.80 14.21 69.62
N ALA A 166 -19.75 15.50 69.94
CA ALA A 166 -20.67 16.50 69.39
C ALA A 166 -20.39 16.86 67.92
N MET A 167 -19.12 16.96 67.51
CA MET A 167 -18.76 17.48 66.17
C MET A 167 -19.09 16.55 65.00
N LYS A 168 -19.16 15.24 65.23
CA LYS A 168 -19.38 14.26 64.14
C LYS A 168 -20.79 14.31 63.54
N LYS A 169 -21.80 14.78 64.29
CA LYS A 169 -23.20 14.74 63.84
C LYS A 169 -23.52 15.82 62.79
N SER A 170 -22.93 17.00 62.89
CA SER A 170 -23.25 18.16 62.03
C SER A 170 -22.85 18.01 60.56
N ILE A 171 -21.86 17.17 60.22
CA ILE A 171 -21.29 17.10 58.86
C ILE A 171 -22.17 16.26 57.92
N VAL A 172 -22.92 15.30 58.46
CA VAL A 172 -23.67 14.32 57.67
C VAL A 172 -24.91 14.92 57.01
N GLU A 173 -25.54 15.91 57.63
CA GLU A 173 -26.82 16.46 57.16
C GLU A 173 -26.66 17.32 55.90
N ALA A 174 -25.60 18.14 55.82
CA ALA A 174 -25.36 19.07 54.71
C ALA A 174 -25.18 18.38 53.34
N VAL A 175 -24.50 17.22 53.31
CA VAL A 175 -24.19 16.51 52.06
C VAL A 175 -25.45 15.90 51.40
N SER A 176 -26.51 15.68 52.18
CA SER A 176 -27.71 14.99 51.69
C SER A 176 -28.64 15.87 50.83
N GLU A 177 -28.62 17.19 51.05
CA GLU A 177 -29.53 18.14 50.41
C GLU A 177 -29.07 18.51 49.00
N GLU A 178 -27.76 18.69 48.81
CA GLU A 178 -27.16 19.08 47.53
C GLU A 178 -27.44 18.05 46.42
N SER A 179 -27.35 16.76 46.74
CA SER A 179 -27.53 15.66 45.78
C SER A 179 -28.92 15.60 45.15
N ARG A 180 -29.97 16.02 45.88
CA ARG A 180 -31.35 15.97 45.38
C ARG A 180 -31.64 17.04 44.33
N SER A 181 -30.98 18.20 44.44
CA SER A 181 -31.22 19.35 43.57
C SER A 181 -30.71 19.13 42.13
N LEU A 182 -29.60 18.41 41.97
CA LEU A 182 -28.96 18.16 40.67
C LEU A 182 -29.75 17.18 39.80
N MET A 183 -30.39 16.18 40.41
CA MET A 183 -31.14 15.15 39.68
C MET A 183 -32.38 15.72 38.97
N ALA A 184 -33.04 16.72 39.56
CA ALA A 184 -34.26 17.29 39.00
C ALA A 184 -34.01 18.06 37.68
N ARG A 185 -32.89 18.80 37.60
CA ARG A 185 -32.56 19.63 36.43
C ARG A 185 -32.29 18.80 35.17
N ALA A 186 -31.67 17.63 35.32
CA ALA A 186 -31.28 16.79 34.19
C ALA A 186 -32.48 16.16 33.45
N LEU A 187 -33.65 16.03 34.08
CA LEU A 187 -34.83 15.42 33.46
C LEU A 187 -35.58 16.39 32.54
N GLU A 188 -35.66 17.67 32.91
CA GLU A 188 -36.42 18.69 32.19
C GLU A 188 -35.82 18.97 30.80
N GLU A 189 -34.49 19.05 30.69
CA GLU A 189 -33.78 19.34 29.44
C GLU A 189 -33.96 18.25 28.36
N ALA A 190 -34.16 16.99 28.76
CA ALA A 190 -34.27 15.88 27.81
C ALA A 190 -35.63 15.84 27.09
N GLU A 191 -36.69 16.34 27.71
CA GLU A 191 -38.05 16.31 27.16
C GLU A 191 -38.23 17.31 26.03
N GLU A 192 -37.60 18.48 26.12
CA GLU A 192 -37.70 19.56 25.13
C GLU A 192 -37.05 19.17 23.79
N GLU A 193 -35.91 18.48 23.81
CA GLU A 193 -35.17 18.11 22.59
C GLU A 193 -35.94 17.10 21.72
N MET A 194 -36.71 16.20 22.34
CA MET A 194 -37.51 15.18 21.66
C MET A 194 -38.62 15.79 20.77
N GLN A 195 -39.23 16.87 21.22
CA GLN A 195 -40.39 17.48 20.53
C GLN A 195 -39.98 18.13 19.21
N CYS A 196 -38.85 18.86 19.20
CA CYS A 196 -38.34 19.54 18.01
C CYS A 196 -38.03 18.59 16.84
N LYS A 197 -37.52 17.38 17.11
CA LYS A 197 -37.13 16.42 16.06
C LYS A 197 -38.33 15.85 15.29
N ALA A 198 -39.47 15.70 15.95
CA ALA A 198 -40.65 15.08 15.35
C ALA A 198 -41.30 15.93 14.24
N GLU A 199 -41.19 17.26 14.32
CA GLU A 199 -41.82 18.16 13.36
C GLU A 199 -41.13 18.18 12.00
N LEU A 200 -39.80 18.09 11.99
CA LEU A 200 -38.98 18.21 10.77
C LEU A 200 -39.21 17.04 9.80
N ILE A 201 -39.36 15.82 10.33
CA ILE A 201 -39.58 14.60 9.54
C ILE A 201 -40.88 14.67 8.74
N ARG A 202 -41.90 15.34 9.30
CA ARG A 202 -43.22 15.47 8.68
C ARG A 202 -43.17 16.24 7.35
N GLN A 203 -42.28 17.23 7.24
CA GLN A 203 -42.19 18.13 6.09
C GLN A 203 -41.58 17.45 4.86
N ILE A 204 -40.57 16.61 5.03
CA ILE A 204 -39.82 15.97 3.93
C ILE A 204 -40.72 15.06 3.07
N ARG A 205 -41.57 14.27 3.73
CA ARG A 205 -42.39 13.25 3.06
C ARG A 205 -43.45 13.83 2.10
N ALA A 206 -43.78 15.11 2.22
CA ALA A 206 -44.79 15.76 1.39
C ALA A 206 -44.29 16.04 -0.04
N MET A 207 -42.98 16.18 -0.25
CA MET A 207 -42.42 16.68 -1.51
C MET A 207 -42.23 15.61 -2.61
N GLU A 208 -42.25 14.32 -2.27
CA GLU A 208 -41.69 13.25 -3.15
C GLU A 208 -42.69 12.57 -4.12
N ARG A 209 -43.91 13.09 -4.36
CA ARG A 209 -45.05 12.27 -4.86
C ARG A 209 -45.62 12.49 -6.31
N VAL A 210 -44.94 13.01 -7.34
CA VAL A 210 -45.59 13.29 -8.67
C VAL A 210 -44.94 12.62 -9.92
N HIS A 211 -45.75 12.06 -10.85
CA HIS A 211 -45.32 11.36 -12.10
C HIS A 211 -46.00 11.90 -13.39
N VAL A 212 -45.34 11.77 -14.57
CA VAL A 212 -45.85 12.24 -15.89
C VAL A 212 -45.50 11.26 -17.05
N PRO A 213 -46.46 10.87 -17.92
CA PRO A 213 -46.21 10.04 -19.12
C PRO A 213 -46.36 10.77 -20.49
N ARG A 214 -45.83 10.18 -21.58
CA ARG A 214 -45.79 10.78 -22.94
C ARG A 214 -45.71 9.73 -24.09
N THR A 215 -46.43 9.91 -25.20
CA THR A 215 -46.31 9.11 -26.46
C THR A 215 -46.74 9.89 -27.73
N LYS A 216 -46.35 9.42 -28.94
CA LYS A 216 -46.65 9.97 -30.30
C LYS A 216 -46.96 8.85 -31.32
N LEU A 217 -47.67 9.15 -32.42
CA LEU A 217 -48.14 8.22 -33.47
C LEU A 217 -47.70 8.61 -34.91
N VAL A 218 -47.65 7.64 -35.86
CA VAL A 218 -47.25 7.81 -37.29
C VAL A 218 -48.15 6.96 -38.21
N ASP A 219 -48.34 7.38 -39.48
CA ASP A 219 -49.30 6.85 -40.49
C ASP A 219 -48.63 6.16 -41.71
N LEU A 220 -49.33 5.22 -42.37
CA LEU A 220 -48.81 4.11 -43.21
C LEU A 220 -49.36 4.04 -44.67
N THR A 221 -50.00 5.06 -45.23
CA THR A 221 -50.81 4.91 -46.47
C THR A 221 -50.17 5.39 -47.79
N GLN A 222 -48.91 5.04 -48.10
CA GLN A 222 -48.34 5.35 -49.45
C GLN A 222 -47.68 4.13 -50.12
N THR A 223 -48.03 3.88 -51.39
CA THR A 223 -47.39 2.90 -52.30
C THR A 223 -46.84 3.62 -53.54
N GLY A 224 -45.59 3.30 -53.94
CA GLY A 224 -44.82 4.02 -54.98
C GLY A 224 -44.54 3.19 -56.24
N GLY A 225 -44.95 3.66 -57.42
CA GLY A 225 -44.72 2.99 -58.71
C GLY A 225 -43.22 2.87 -59.06
N GLN A 226 -42.71 1.65 -59.13
CA GLN A 226 -41.26 1.37 -59.01
C GLN A 226 -40.64 0.53 -60.15
N GLY A 227 -41.36 0.20 -61.25
CA GLY A 227 -40.77 -0.51 -62.40
C GLY A 227 -40.43 -1.97 -62.11
N LEU A 228 -41.45 -2.75 -61.75
CA LEU A 228 -41.30 -4.15 -61.35
C LEU A 228 -41.19 -5.08 -62.57
N LEU A 229 -40.45 -6.18 -62.44
CA LEU A 229 -40.21 -7.18 -63.51
C LEU A 229 -41.49 -7.77 -64.13
N VAL A 230 -42.62 -7.65 -63.43
CA VAL A 230 -43.94 -8.14 -63.84
C VAL A 230 -44.56 -7.30 -64.97
N GLU A 231 -44.08 -6.07 -65.18
CA GLU A 231 -44.62 -5.12 -66.17
C GLU A 231 -43.94 -5.21 -67.56
N MET A 232 -42.88 -6.02 -67.71
CA MET A 232 -42.03 -6.08 -68.93
C MET A 232 -42.40 -7.23 -69.90
N SER A 233 -42.09 -7.08 -71.21
CA SER A 233 -42.37 -8.11 -72.22
C SER A 233 -41.36 -9.29 -72.20
N VAL A 234 -41.77 -10.48 -72.66
CA VAL A 234 -40.93 -11.70 -72.62
C VAL A 234 -39.64 -11.55 -73.46
N ALA A 235 -39.68 -10.81 -74.57
CA ALA A 235 -38.50 -10.54 -75.39
C ALA A 235 -37.49 -9.64 -74.65
N GLU A 236 -37.97 -8.56 -74.02
CA GLU A 236 -37.15 -7.66 -73.19
C GLU A 236 -36.52 -8.41 -72.00
N LEU A 237 -37.27 -9.27 -71.33
CA LEU A 237 -36.76 -10.09 -70.22
C LEU A 237 -35.62 -11.03 -70.67
N ARG A 238 -35.69 -11.59 -71.90
CA ARG A 238 -34.63 -12.44 -72.47
C ARG A 238 -33.37 -11.66 -72.82
N GLU A 239 -33.51 -10.49 -73.42
CA GLU A 239 -32.38 -9.60 -73.71
C GLU A 239 -31.70 -9.14 -72.42
N ARG A 240 -32.49 -8.72 -71.43
CA ARG A 240 -32.00 -8.34 -70.11
C ARG A 240 -31.25 -9.49 -69.43
N LEU A 241 -31.76 -10.71 -69.50
CA LEU A 241 -31.06 -11.90 -69.01
C LEU A 241 -29.72 -12.14 -69.74
N GLY A 242 -29.69 -11.94 -71.07
CA GLY A 242 -28.46 -12.05 -71.86
C GLY A 242 -27.39 -11.05 -71.42
N LEU A 243 -27.77 -9.78 -71.24
CA LEU A 243 -26.87 -8.74 -70.74
C LEU A 243 -26.36 -9.05 -69.33
N LEU A 244 -27.24 -9.55 -68.44
CA LEU A 244 -26.86 -9.94 -67.08
C LEU A 244 -25.84 -11.08 -67.07
N ARG A 245 -25.98 -12.09 -67.94
CA ARG A 245 -25.01 -13.20 -68.05
C ARG A 245 -23.64 -12.71 -68.52
N VAL A 246 -23.60 -11.80 -69.49
CA VAL A 246 -22.35 -11.18 -69.96
C VAL A 246 -21.71 -10.36 -68.84
N ALA A 247 -22.51 -9.56 -68.12
CA ALA A 247 -22.02 -8.79 -66.99
C ALA A 247 -21.48 -9.68 -65.85
N GLU A 248 -22.17 -10.77 -65.54
CA GLU A 248 -21.74 -11.76 -64.54
C GLU A 248 -20.38 -12.40 -64.93
N ALA A 249 -20.23 -12.81 -66.19
CA ALA A 249 -18.96 -13.36 -66.69
C ALA A 249 -17.81 -12.33 -66.62
N GLN A 250 -18.08 -11.07 -66.94
CA GLN A 250 -17.09 -9.99 -66.83
C GLN A 250 -16.69 -9.72 -65.37
N GLU A 251 -17.66 -9.71 -64.45
CA GLU A 251 -17.41 -9.55 -63.01
C GLU A 251 -16.60 -10.73 -62.44
N GLU A 252 -16.89 -11.96 -62.86
CA GLU A 252 -16.06 -13.12 -62.51
C GLU A 252 -14.62 -12.97 -62.98
N GLU A 253 -14.42 -12.54 -64.23
CA GLU A 253 -13.08 -12.35 -64.78
C GLU A 253 -12.32 -11.24 -64.05
N ARG A 254 -13.00 -10.13 -63.73
CA ARG A 254 -12.44 -9.05 -62.89
C ARG A 254 -12.01 -9.59 -61.53
N ARG A 255 -12.88 -10.31 -60.83
CA ARG A 255 -12.55 -10.94 -59.53
C ARG A 255 -11.35 -11.87 -59.63
N ARG A 256 -11.27 -12.69 -60.68
CA ARG A 256 -10.12 -13.58 -60.90
C ARG A 256 -8.83 -12.80 -61.11
N ARG A 257 -8.87 -11.73 -61.91
CA ARG A 257 -7.72 -10.83 -62.13
C ARG A 257 -7.29 -10.17 -60.82
N ASP A 258 -8.23 -9.63 -60.04
CA ASP A 258 -7.94 -8.98 -58.75
C ASP A 258 -7.32 -9.94 -57.72
N ILE A 259 -7.78 -11.19 -57.69
CA ILE A 259 -7.18 -12.23 -56.84
C ILE A 259 -5.75 -12.52 -57.29
N ALA A 260 -5.51 -12.62 -58.61
CA ALA A 260 -4.17 -12.89 -59.14
C ALA A 260 -3.20 -11.74 -58.85
N THR A 261 -3.62 -10.50 -59.08
CA THR A 261 -2.79 -9.31 -58.79
C THR A 261 -2.53 -9.17 -57.28
N SER A 262 -3.53 -9.42 -56.43
CA SER A 262 -3.36 -9.41 -54.96
C SER A 262 -2.39 -10.48 -54.48
N LYS A 263 -2.44 -11.70 -55.05
CA LYS A 263 -1.48 -12.77 -54.74
C LYS A 263 -0.06 -12.37 -55.14
N GLN A 264 0.11 -11.86 -56.35
CA GLN A 264 1.42 -11.40 -56.83
C GLN A 264 1.98 -10.27 -55.97
N ALA A 265 1.15 -9.30 -55.57
CA ALA A 265 1.56 -8.20 -54.69
C ALA A 265 2.01 -8.71 -53.31
N LYS A 266 1.29 -9.69 -52.74
CA LYS A 266 1.67 -10.31 -51.45
C LYS A 266 3.00 -11.06 -51.56
N GLU A 267 3.21 -11.80 -52.64
CA GLU A 267 4.48 -12.51 -52.88
C GLU A 267 5.66 -11.55 -52.99
N ARG A 268 5.51 -10.45 -53.75
CA ARG A 268 6.52 -9.38 -53.87
C ARG A 268 6.86 -8.74 -52.53
N LEU A 269 5.84 -8.39 -51.74
CA LEU A 269 6.04 -7.84 -50.40
C LEU A 269 6.84 -8.80 -49.51
N ILE A 270 6.54 -10.10 -49.57
CA ILE A 270 7.24 -11.12 -48.77
C ILE A 270 8.70 -11.27 -49.23
N SER A 271 8.99 -11.22 -50.53
CA SER A 271 10.37 -11.27 -51.02
C SER A 271 11.16 -10.02 -50.61
N GLU A 272 10.59 -8.83 -50.80
CA GLU A 272 11.25 -7.55 -50.45
C GLU A 272 11.54 -7.46 -48.94
N THR A 273 10.58 -7.88 -48.10
CA THR A 273 10.78 -7.91 -46.64
C THR A 273 11.86 -8.91 -46.23
N LYS A 274 11.94 -10.09 -46.85
CA LYS A 274 13.04 -11.04 -46.61
C LYS A 274 14.40 -10.46 -46.98
N GLU A 275 14.49 -9.77 -48.11
CA GLU A 275 15.73 -9.12 -48.54
C GLU A 275 16.15 -8.01 -47.57
N SER A 276 15.20 -7.18 -47.11
CA SER A 276 15.45 -6.15 -46.10
C SER A 276 15.94 -6.73 -44.77
N ILE A 277 15.29 -7.79 -44.28
CA ILE A 277 15.72 -8.50 -43.06
C ILE A 277 17.12 -9.07 -43.23
N SER A 278 17.41 -9.69 -44.38
CA SER A 278 18.71 -10.31 -44.66
C SER A 278 19.82 -9.26 -44.69
N ARG A 279 19.58 -8.11 -45.32
CA ARG A 279 20.51 -6.96 -45.31
C ARG A 279 20.77 -6.46 -43.89
N HIS A 280 19.71 -6.22 -43.10
CA HIS A 280 19.83 -5.79 -41.70
C HIS A 280 20.63 -6.76 -40.83
N ARG A 281 20.41 -8.07 -40.98
CA ARG A 281 21.17 -9.10 -40.25
C ARG A 281 22.65 -9.09 -40.64
N GLN A 282 22.96 -8.91 -41.92
CA GLN A 282 24.35 -8.81 -42.38
C GLN A 282 25.04 -7.56 -41.83
N GLU A 283 24.36 -6.42 -41.84
CA GLU A 283 24.86 -5.17 -41.26
C GLU A 283 25.12 -5.32 -39.76
N LYS A 284 24.15 -5.83 -39.00
CA LYS A 284 24.33 -6.12 -37.57
C LYS A 284 25.48 -7.10 -37.30
N SER A 285 25.61 -8.15 -38.11
CA SER A 285 26.72 -9.10 -37.96
C SER A 285 28.08 -8.43 -38.21
N LYS A 286 28.17 -7.55 -39.21
CA LYS A 286 29.38 -6.76 -39.48
C LYS A 286 29.68 -5.79 -38.34
N GLU A 287 28.67 -5.09 -37.82
CA GLU A 287 28.81 -4.21 -36.65
C GLU A 287 29.33 -4.96 -35.42
N THR A 288 28.79 -6.15 -35.16
CA THR A 288 29.25 -6.96 -34.02
C THR A 288 30.70 -7.43 -34.17
N LEU A 289 31.11 -7.82 -35.38
CA LEU A 289 32.50 -8.19 -35.67
C LEU A 289 33.43 -7.00 -35.47
N ASN A 290 33.09 -5.84 -36.05
CA ASN A 290 33.88 -4.61 -35.91
C ASN A 290 34.01 -4.15 -34.45
N ARG A 291 33.02 -4.43 -33.60
CA ARG A 291 33.06 -4.10 -32.16
C ARG A 291 33.91 -5.07 -31.34
N CYS A 292 34.08 -6.31 -31.81
CA CYS A 292 34.95 -7.29 -31.15
C CYS A 292 36.43 -7.13 -31.54
N ASP A 293 36.71 -6.49 -32.68
CA ASP A 293 38.06 -6.19 -33.15
C ASP A 293 38.68 -4.90 -32.56
N LEU A 294 37.93 -4.17 -31.72
CA LEU A 294 38.34 -2.98 -30.96
C LEU A 294 38.46 -3.28 -29.46
#